data_AF-A0A971Z9V8-F1
#
_entry.id   AF-A0A971Z9V8-F1
#
_cell.length_a   1.000
_cell.length_b   1.000
_cell.length_c   1.000
_cell.angle_alpha   90.00
_cell.angle_beta   90.00
_cell.angle_gamma   90.00
#
_symmetry.space_group_name_H-M   'P 1'
#
loop_
_entity.id
_entity.type
_entity.pdbx_description
1 polymer ?
#
loop_
_entity_poly.entity_id
_entity_poly.type
_entity_poly.pdbx_seq_one_letter_code
_entity_poly.pdbx_strand_id
1 'polypeptide(L)'
;MKKKYIFISTVLLLLLLISGSTLAWFTHSVSINYDFKMGTVEVKVLDSVIKQDSDKEYKAEIKVQSLGSKKTYVRVRLIPQWSNPSFPIPNVKIELKDNSAWVRAKPDDGYLYYKYYLTNNEKTLSLKVKIDIGDLEPIYQDAQLTLKVVAEGVQTREEAWKEVWGIHRLPFTPNKSRNP
;
A
#
# COMPACT_ATOMS: atom_id res chain seq x y z
N MET A 1 -11.77 77.10 50.08
CA MET A 1 -11.27 75.70 50.04
C MET A 1 -11.90 74.84 48.92
N LYS A 2 -13.15 75.09 48.49
CA LYS A 2 -13.87 74.25 47.50
C LYS A 2 -13.20 74.12 46.11
N LYS A 3 -12.54 75.17 45.59
CA LYS A 3 -11.87 75.14 44.26
C LYS A 3 -10.63 74.22 44.20
N LYS A 4 -9.92 74.04 45.33
CA LYS A 4 -8.72 73.18 45.42
C LYS A 4 -9.09 71.69 45.34
N TYR A 5 -10.20 71.30 45.96
CA TYR A 5 -10.69 69.90 45.92
C TYR A 5 -11.29 69.53 44.57
N ILE A 6 -11.93 70.48 43.86
CA ILE A 6 -12.39 70.26 42.47
C ILE A 6 -11.19 69.99 41.56
N PHE A 7 -10.13 70.78 41.67
CA PHE A 7 -8.92 70.58 40.86
C PHE A 7 -8.25 69.22 41.14
N ILE A 8 -8.15 68.82 42.41
CA ILE A 8 -7.60 67.51 42.81
C ILE A 8 -8.46 66.36 42.27
N SER A 9 -9.79 66.47 42.36
CA SER A 9 -10.71 65.45 41.83
C SER A 9 -10.62 65.30 40.31
N THR A 10 -10.47 66.40 39.58
CA THR A 10 -10.32 66.37 38.11
C THR A 10 -9.00 65.73 37.69
N VAL A 11 -7.91 66.06 38.37
CA VAL A 11 -6.59 65.45 38.12
C VAL A 11 -6.61 63.95 38.43
N LEU A 12 -7.29 63.54 39.52
CA LEU A 12 -7.43 62.13 39.89
C LEU A 12 -8.27 61.34 38.87
N LEU A 13 -9.33 61.96 38.31
CA LEU A 13 -10.15 61.35 37.27
C LEU A 13 -9.36 61.18 35.95
N LEU A 14 -8.53 62.16 35.59
CA LEU A 14 -7.63 62.10 34.43
C LEU A 14 -6.60 60.97 34.57
N LEU A 15 -6.06 60.76 35.78
CA LEU A 15 -5.14 59.65 36.07
C LEU A 15 -5.81 58.27 35.94
N LEU A 16 -7.07 58.13 36.37
CA LEU A 16 -7.83 56.88 36.26
C LEU A 16 -8.22 56.53 34.81
N LEU A 17 -8.41 57.54 33.95
CA LEU A 17 -8.70 57.35 32.53
C LEU A 17 -7.50 56.82 31.74
N ILE A 18 -6.26 57.10 32.18
CA ILE A 18 -5.03 56.60 31.55
C ILE A 18 -4.81 55.11 31.86
N SER A 19 -5.29 54.61 33.00
CA SER A 19 -5.26 53.18 33.33
C SER A 19 -6.34 52.34 32.64
N GLY A 20 -7.27 52.95 31.90
CA GLY A 20 -8.48 52.30 31.38
C GLY A 20 -8.44 51.83 29.91
N SER A 21 -7.34 52.04 29.17
CA SER A 21 -7.33 51.83 27.72
C SER A 21 -6.33 50.77 27.23
N THR A 22 -6.28 49.58 27.83
CA THR A 22 -5.66 48.40 27.18
C THR A 22 -6.35 47.07 27.53
N LEU A 23 -7.60 47.08 27.98
CA LEU A 23 -8.38 45.85 28.16
C LEU A 23 -9.10 45.46 26.85
N ALA A 24 -8.33 45.02 25.84
CA ALA A 24 -8.78 44.11 24.77
C ALA A 24 -7.66 43.92 23.72
N TRP A 25 -6.48 43.48 24.15
CA TRP A 25 -5.54 42.82 23.23
C TRP A 25 -5.69 41.30 23.36
N PHE A 26 -6.93 40.81 23.26
CA PHE A 26 -7.17 39.41 22.94
C PHE A 26 -7.05 39.29 21.43
N THR A 27 -5.82 39.11 20.95
CA THR A 27 -5.58 38.62 19.60
C THR A 27 -6.28 37.28 19.49
N HIS A 28 -7.47 37.25 18.89
CA HIS A 28 -8.12 36.00 18.52
C HIS A 28 -7.30 35.41 17.37
N SER A 29 -6.34 34.54 17.69
CA SER A 29 -5.58 33.81 16.69
C SER A 29 -6.39 32.59 16.27
N VAL A 30 -7.10 32.68 15.15
CA VAL A 30 -7.59 31.49 14.45
C VAL A 30 -6.40 30.85 13.76
N SER A 31 -5.93 29.70 14.24
CA SER A 31 -5.01 28.86 13.47
C SER A 31 -5.82 28.08 12.45
N ILE A 32 -5.66 28.43 11.18
CA ILE A 32 -6.06 27.58 10.06
C ILE A 32 -4.96 26.55 9.82
N ASN A 33 -5.21 25.31 10.23
CA ASN A 33 -4.31 24.20 9.92
C ASN A 33 -4.60 23.72 8.50
N TYR A 34 -3.57 23.73 7.65
CA TYR A 34 -3.62 23.08 6.34
C TYR A 34 -2.98 21.69 6.47
N ASP A 35 -3.80 20.66 6.66
CA ASP A 35 -3.33 19.28 6.72
C ASP A 35 -3.00 18.78 5.30
N PHE A 36 -1.71 18.74 4.97
CA PHE A 36 -1.23 18.14 3.73
C PHE A 36 -1.06 16.62 3.90
N LYS A 37 -2.13 15.85 3.68
CA LYS A 37 -2.04 14.38 3.66
C LYS A 37 -1.30 13.90 2.42
N MET A 38 -0.07 13.44 2.61
CA MET A 38 0.68 12.72 1.58
C MET A 38 -0.03 11.39 1.29
N GLY A 39 -0.17 11.04 0.01
CA GLY A 39 -0.83 9.77 -0.32
C GLY A 39 0.11 8.59 -0.22
N THR A 40 -0.47 7.43 0.05
CA THR A 40 0.23 6.20 0.40
C THR A 40 0.10 5.15 -0.70
N VAL A 41 1.08 4.24 -0.74
CA VAL A 41 1.01 2.99 -1.49
C VAL A 41 1.05 1.87 -0.47
N GLU A 42 0.00 1.08 -0.42
CA GLU A 42 -0.11 -0.06 0.49
C GLU A 42 -0.90 -1.15 -0.21
N VAL A 43 -0.41 -2.39 -0.16
CA VAL A 43 -1.06 -3.55 -0.77
C VAL A 43 -1.15 -4.69 0.23
N LYS A 44 -2.25 -5.43 0.16
CA LYS A 44 -2.51 -6.58 1.02
C LYS A 44 -2.90 -7.79 0.17
N VAL A 45 -2.22 -8.92 0.38
CA VAL A 45 -2.67 -10.21 -0.14
C VAL A 45 -3.91 -10.61 0.66
N LEU A 46 -5.01 -10.87 -0.04
CA LEU A 46 -6.23 -11.39 0.56
C LEU A 46 -6.11 -12.90 0.73
N ASP A 47 -6.87 -13.44 1.69
CA ASP A 47 -6.91 -14.88 1.95
C ASP A 47 -7.04 -15.65 0.63
N SER A 48 -6.04 -16.47 0.38
CA SER A 48 -5.88 -17.20 -0.87
C SER A 48 -6.50 -18.58 -0.70
N VAL A 49 -7.32 -18.98 -1.67
CA VAL A 49 -7.98 -20.28 -1.64
C VAL A 49 -7.05 -21.27 -2.34
N ILE A 50 -6.52 -22.23 -1.58
CA ILE A 50 -5.77 -23.36 -2.12
C ILE A 50 -6.66 -24.60 -2.04
N LYS A 51 -6.84 -25.27 -3.18
CA LYS A 51 -7.58 -26.53 -3.28
C LYS A 51 -6.70 -27.58 -3.91
N GLN A 52 -6.71 -28.77 -3.33
CA GLN A 52 -6.15 -29.94 -3.99
C GLN A 52 -7.10 -30.37 -5.10
N ASP A 53 -6.57 -30.50 -6.32
CA ASP A 53 -7.30 -30.93 -7.51
C ASP A 53 -7.11 -32.43 -7.75
N SER A 54 -5.90 -32.93 -7.49
CA SER A 54 -5.54 -34.35 -7.54
C SER A 54 -4.41 -34.64 -6.55
N ASP A 55 -3.90 -35.88 -6.53
CA ASP A 55 -2.87 -36.33 -5.58
C ASP A 55 -1.62 -35.41 -5.55
N LYS A 56 -1.23 -34.87 -6.71
CA LYS A 56 -0.04 -34.02 -6.88
C LYS A 56 -0.30 -32.62 -7.42
N GLU A 57 -1.57 -32.31 -7.69
CA GLU A 57 -1.96 -31.03 -8.30
C GLU A 57 -2.78 -30.18 -7.35
N TYR A 58 -2.39 -28.91 -7.23
CA TYR A 58 -3.08 -27.91 -6.42
C TYR A 58 -3.43 -26.69 -7.26
N LYS A 59 -4.59 -26.10 -6.97
CA LYS A 59 -5.04 -24.84 -7.56
C LYS A 59 -5.06 -23.77 -6.49
N ALA A 60 -4.47 -22.62 -6.76
CA ALA A 60 -4.54 -21.47 -5.88
C ALA A 60 -5.15 -20.26 -6.61
N GLU A 61 -6.06 -19.57 -5.93
CA GLU A 61 -6.57 -18.27 -6.36
C GLU A 61 -6.09 -17.18 -5.41
N ILE A 62 -5.29 -16.25 -5.94
CA ILE A 62 -4.65 -15.18 -5.18
C ILE A 62 -5.24 -13.85 -5.61
N LYS A 63 -5.62 -13.00 -4.65
CA LYS A 63 -6.05 -11.63 -4.90
C LYS A 63 -5.23 -10.66 -4.06
N VAL A 64 -4.93 -9.50 -4.64
CA VAL A 64 -4.27 -8.41 -3.93
C VAL A 64 -5.20 -7.20 -3.91
N GLN A 65 -5.31 -6.54 -2.76
CA GLN A 65 -6.06 -5.31 -2.58
C GLN A 65 -5.10 -4.14 -2.39
N SER A 66 -5.41 -3.00 -3.00
CA SER A 66 -4.76 -1.73 -2.67
C SER A 66 -5.47 -1.07 -1.49
N LEU A 67 -4.72 -0.73 -0.45
CA LEU A 67 -5.18 0.04 0.72
C LEU A 67 -4.67 1.48 0.68
N GLY A 68 -3.70 1.76 -0.21
CA GLY A 68 -3.15 3.11 -0.41
C GLY A 68 -4.11 4.07 -1.08
N SER A 69 -3.81 5.36 -0.99
CA SER A 69 -4.59 6.43 -1.63
C SER A 69 -4.09 6.81 -3.03
N LYS A 70 -2.92 6.31 -3.45
CA LYS A 70 -2.36 6.53 -4.80
C LYS A 70 -2.75 5.41 -5.76
N LYS A 71 -2.80 5.74 -7.06
CA LYS A 71 -2.87 4.74 -8.13
C LYS A 71 -1.64 3.85 -8.03
N THR A 72 -1.86 2.54 -7.93
CA THR A 72 -0.82 1.57 -7.56
C THR A 72 -0.75 0.46 -8.59
N TYR A 73 0.43 0.21 -9.14
CA TYR A 73 0.73 -1.06 -9.83
C TYR A 73 1.08 -2.13 -8.82
N VAL A 74 0.71 -3.37 -9.14
CA VAL A 74 0.95 -4.53 -8.29
C VAL A 74 1.75 -5.58 -9.06
N ARG A 75 2.78 -6.13 -8.41
CA ARG A 75 3.42 -7.38 -8.83
C ARG A 75 3.41 -8.40 -7.70
N VAL A 76 3.39 -9.68 -8.06
CA VAL A 76 3.35 -10.80 -7.12
C VAL A 76 4.49 -11.76 -7.44
N ARG A 77 5.16 -12.25 -6.40
CA ARG A 77 6.12 -13.35 -6.45
C ARG A 77 5.59 -14.53 -5.64
N LEU A 78 5.72 -15.72 -6.22
CA LEU A 78 5.30 -16.98 -5.63
C LEU A 78 6.55 -17.78 -5.27
N ILE A 79 6.67 -18.15 -4.00
CA ILE A 79 7.88 -18.80 -3.47
C ILE A 79 7.45 -20.12 -2.82
N PRO A 80 7.63 -21.27 -3.50
CA PRO A 80 7.45 -22.57 -2.86
C PRO A 80 8.59 -22.81 -1.85
N GLN A 81 8.24 -23.27 -0.65
CA GLN A 81 9.18 -23.53 0.43
C GLN A 81 8.79 -24.82 1.15
N TRP A 82 9.74 -25.74 1.29
CA TRP A 82 9.56 -26.90 2.15
C TRP A 82 9.79 -26.52 3.61
N SER A 83 9.10 -27.23 4.50
CA SER A 83 9.32 -27.20 5.96
C SER A 83 10.79 -27.37 6.34
N ASN A 84 11.53 -28.25 5.65
CA ASN A 84 12.98 -28.33 5.74
C ASN A 84 13.64 -27.53 4.60
N PRO A 85 14.34 -26.42 4.90
CA PRO A 85 14.96 -25.56 3.88
C PRO A 85 16.20 -26.19 3.23
N SER A 86 16.75 -27.27 3.80
CA SER A 86 17.87 -28.01 3.22
C SER A 86 17.46 -28.97 2.11
N PHE A 87 16.15 -29.24 1.96
CA PHE A 87 15.69 -30.03 0.84
C PHE A 87 15.91 -29.28 -0.47
N PRO A 88 16.41 -29.95 -1.53
CA PRO A 88 16.40 -29.38 -2.86
C PRO A 88 14.97 -28.89 -3.15
N ILE A 89 14.82 -27.75 -3.82
CA ILE A 89 13.48 -27.37 -4.30
C ILE A 89 13.17 -28.33 -5.46
N PRO A 90 12.29 -29.33 -5.29
CA PRO A 90 11.94 -30.27 -6.35
C PRO A 90 11.14 -29.52 -7.42
N ASN A 91 10.84 -30.23 -8.51
CA ASN A 91 10.11 -29.79 -9.70
C ASN A 91 8.69 -29.25 -9.39
N VAL A 92 8.58 -28.13 -8.68
CA VAL A 92 7.32 -27.41 -8.47
C VAL A 92 7.07 -26.58 -9.72
N LYS A 93 6.22 -27.11 -10.61
CA LYS A 93 5.83 -26.37 -11.81
C LYS A 93 4.64 -25.47 -11.46
N ILE A 94 4.83 -24.17 -11.62
CA ILE A 94 3.77 -23.17 -11.44
C ILE A 94 3.29 -22.69 -12.81
N GLU A 95 2.11 -23.16 -13.19
CA GLU A 95 1.44 -22.77 -14.42
C GLU A 95 0.40 -21.70 -14.17
N LEU A 96 0.35 -20.70 -15.05
CA LEU A 96 -0.68 -19.66 -15.05
C LEU A 96 -1.86 -20.15 -15.89
N LYS A 97 -3.04 -20.31 -15.29
CA LYS A 97 -4.27 -20.64 -16.03
C LYS A 97 -5.20 -19.43 -16.11
N ASP A 98 -5.72 -19.13 -17.30
CA ASP A 98 -6.74 -18.09 -17.54
C ASP A 98 -6.40 -16.69 -16.99
N ASN A 99 -5.13 -16.31 -16.99
CA ASN A 99 -4.64 -15.07 -16.38
C ASN A 99 -4.48 -13.92 -17.39
N SER A 100 -5.55 -13.57 -18.12
CA SER A 100 -5.48 -12.48 -19.13
C SER A 100 -5.09 -11.12 -18.53
N ALA A 101 -5.32 -10.91 -17.23
CA ALA A 101 -4.99 -9.69 -16.51
C ALA A 101 -3.58 -9.67 -15.89
N TRP A 102 -2.84 -10.78 -15.97
CA TRP A 102 -1.48 -10.88 -15.45
C TRP A 102 -0.49 -11.16 -16.58
N VAL A 103 0.76 -10.76 -16.38
CA VAL A 103 1.83 -10.95 -17.36
C VAL A 103 3.16 -11.15 -16.66
N ARG A 104 4.05 -11.96 -17.23
CA ARG A 104 5.46 -12.05 -16.82
C ARG A 104 6.28 -11.08 -17.66
N ALA A 105 7.23 -10.36 -17.06
CA ALA A 105 8.13 -9.52 -17.84
C ALA A 105 9.22 -10.36 -18.51
N LYS A 106 9.76 -11.33 -17.77
CA LYS A 106 10.76 -12.29 -18.24
C LYS A 106 10.49 -13.65 -17.58
N PRO A 107 10.96 -14.76 -18.16
CA PRO A 107 10.88 -16.07 -17.50
C PRO A 107 11.56 -16.08 -16.12
N ASP A 108 12.66 -15.34 -15.97
CA ASP A 108 13.57 -15.46 -14.82
C ASP A 108 13.41 -14.36 -13.76
N ASP A 109 12.57 -13.34 -13.98
CA ASP A 109 12.41 -12.26 -12.98
C ASP A 109 11.58 -12.70 -11.76
N GLY A 110 10.85 -13.81 -11.88
CA GLY A 110 10.05 -14.39 -10.82
C GLY A 110 8.80 -13.59 -10.45
N TYR A 111 8.45 -12.55 -11.21
CA TYR A 111 7.32 -11.67 -10.90
C TYR A 111 6.18 -11.79 -11.91
N LEU A 112 4.96 -11.70 -11.37
CA LEU A 112 3.71 -11.63 -12.12
C LEU A 112 3.11 -10.25 -11.92
N TYR A 113 2.97 -9.50 -13.02
CA TYR A 113 2.53 -8.12 -12.99
C TYR A 113 1.06 -8.03 -13.33
N TYR A 114 0.30 -7.31 -12.52
CA TYR A 114 -1.09 -6.99 -12.81
C TYR A 114 -1.14 -5.84 -13.83
N LYS A 115 -1.86 -6.04 -14.94
CA LYS A 115 -1.86 -5.12 -16.09
C LYS A 115 -2.54 -3.78 -15.83
N TYR A 116 -3.33 -3.68 -14.76
CA TYR A 116 -4.13 -2.51 -14.45
C TYR A 116 -3.65 -1.87 -13.15
N TYR A 117 -3.74 -0.55 -13.04
CA TYR A 117 -3.52 0.08 -11.74
C TYR A 117 -4.74 -0.15 -10.83
N LEU A 118 -4.51 -0.14 -9.53
CA LEU A 118 -5.54 -0.16 -8.51
C LEU A 118 -5.65 1.22 -7.85
N THR A 119 -6.88 1.63 -7.56
CA THR A 119 -7.21 2.72 -6.65
C THR A 119 -7.59 2.17 -5.27
N ASN A 120 -7.89 3.05 -4.33
CA ASN A 120 -8.16 2.68 -2.95
C ASN A 120 -9.28 1.63 -2.85
N ASN A 121 -9.03 0.55 -2.12
CA ASN A 121 -9.91 -0.61 -1.93
C ASN A 121 -10.19 -1.45 -3.18
N GLU A 122 -9.61 -1.14 -4.34
CA GLU A 122 -9.72 -2.01 -5.51
C GLU A 122 -8.88 -3.28 -5.33
N LYS A 123 -9.40 -4.35 -5.93
CA LYS A 123 -8.81 -5.69 -5.89
C LYS A 123 -8.42 -6.10 -7.30
N THR A 124 -7.30 -6.81 -7.41
CA THR A 124 -6.93 -7.48 -8.66
C THR A 124 -8.00 -8.50 -9.05
N LEU A 125 -8.01 -8.86 -10.34
CA LEU A 125 -8.59 -10.14 -10.74
C LEU A 125 -7.76 -11.27 -10.14
N SER A 126 -8.40 -12.43 -9.87
CA SER A 126 -7.69 -13.59 -9.31
C SER A 126 -6.49 -13.93 -10.17
N LEU A 127 -5.31 -14.04 -9.55
CA LEU A 127 -4.19 -14.76 -10.11
C LEU A 127 -4.42 -16.24 -9.84
N LYS A 128 -4.75 -16.99 -10.89
CA LYS A 128 -5.04 -18.42 -10.82
C LYS A 128 -3.82 -19.23 -11.17
N VAL A 129 -3.30 -20.00 -10.24
CA VAL A 129 -2.12 -20.83 -10.47
C VAL A 129 -2.43 -22.30 -10.26
N LYS A 130 -1.87 -23.14 -11.14
CA LYS A 130 -1.78 -24.58 -10.95
C LYS A 130 -0.37 -24.89 -10.48
N ILE A 131 -0.27 -25.66 -9.41
CA ILE A 131 0.97 -26.12 -8.80
C ILE A 131 0.99 -27.63 -8.99
N ASP A 132 2.00 -28.11 -9.69
CA ASP A 132 2.26 -29.53 -9.90
C ASP A 132 3.51 -29.91 -9.12
N ILE A 133 3.35 -30.84 -8.18
CA ILE A 133 4.43 -31.41 -7.40
C ILE A 133 4.85 -32.71 -8.08
N GLY A 134 6.00 -32.68 -8.75
CA GLY A 134 6.56 -33.89 -9.37
C GLY A 134 6.85 -35.01 -8.36
N ASP A 135 7.36 -36.13 -8.87
CA ASP A 135 7.73 -37.26 -8.02
C ASP A 135 8.75 -36.85 -6.96
N LEU A 136 8.42 -37.17 -5.71
CA LEU A 136 9.23 -36.84 -4.55
C LEU A 136 10.07 -38.06 -4.16
N GLU A 137 11.36 -37.82 -3.92
CA GLU A 137 12.25 -38.80 -3.31
C GLU A 137 11.84 -39.09 -1.86
N PRO A 138 12.27 -40.24 -1.27
CA PRO A 138 11.94 -40.58 0.11
C PRO A 138 12.36 -39.51 1.14
N ILE A 139 13.34 -38.66 0.82
CA ILE A 139 13.78 -37.57 1.70
C ILE A 139 12.67 -36.55 2.00
N TYR A 140 11.63 -36.45 1.17
CA TYR A 140 10.49 -35.55 1.37
C TYR A 140 9.34 -36.20 2.16
N GLN A 141 9.55 -37.39 2.74
CA GLN A 141 8.57 -38.02 3.61
C GLN A 141 8.22 -37.08 4.79
N ASP A 142 6.93 -36.90 5.04
CA ASP A 142 6.36 -35.96 6.03
C ASP A 142 6.69 -34.47 5.81
N ALA A 143 7.32 -34.12 4.68
CA ALA A 143 7.63 -32.74 4.36
C ALA A 143 6.36 -31.96 3.98
N GLN A 144 6.20 -30.78 4.57
CA GLN A 144 5.12 -29.86 4.18
C GLN A 144 5.63 -28.83 3.19
N LEU A 145 4.89 -28.62 2.09
CA LEU A 145 5.13 -27.54 1.13
C LEU A 145 4.24 -26.34 1.45
N THR A 146 4.85 -25.16 1.56
CA THR A 146 4.17 -23.88 1.71
C THR A 146 4.38 -23.02 0.47
N LEU A 147 3.32 -22.44 -0.08
CA LEU A 147 3.42 -21.40 -1.10
C LEU A 147 3.36 -20.02 -0.44
N LYS A 148 4.51 -19.36 -0.33
CA LYS A 148 4.57 -17.98 0.15
C LYS A 148 4.25 -17.02 -1.00
N VAL A 149 3.27 -16.14 -0.78
CA VAL A 149 2.85 -15.11 -1.73
C VAL A 149 3.35 -13.75 -1.25
N VAL A 150 4.20 -13.10 -2.05
CA VAL A 150 4.70 -11.75 -1.76
C VAL A 150 4.14 -10.80 -2.80
N ALA A 151 3.39 -9.78 -2.36
CA ALA A 151 2.86 -8.75 -3.23
C ALA A 151 3.56 -7.41 -2.96
N GLU A 152 3.89 -6.70 -4.04
CA GLU A 152 4.52 -5.39 -3.98
C GLU A 152 3.68 -4.37 -4.75
N GLY A 153 3.48 -3.22 -4.12
CA GLY A 153 2.82 -2.06 -4.71
C GLY A 153 3.81 -0.97 -5.07
N VAL A 154 3.59 -0.27 -6.17
CA VAL A 154 4.32 0.97 -6.50
C VAL A 154 3.37 1.99 -7.13
N GLN A 155 3.59 3.27 -6.86
CA GLN A 155 2.76 4.31 -7.47
C GLN A 155 2.97 4.39 -9.00
N THR A 156 1.92 4.81 -9.73
CA THR A 156 2.01 4.97 -11.19
C THR A 156 2.67 6.27 -11.63
N ARG A 157 2.73 7.27 -10.74
CA ARG A 157 3.30 8.60 -11.05
C ARG A 157 4.81 8.55 -11.13
N GLU A 158 5.36 9.47 -11.93
CA GLU A 158 6.82 9.69 -12.08
C GLU A 158 7.58 8.42 -12.45
N GLU A 159 6.88 7.42 -13.00
CA GLU A 159 7.45 6.12 -13.32
C GLU A 159 8.22 5.49 -12.15
N ALA A 160 7.75 5.68 -10.91
CA ALA A 160 8.43 5.22 -9.67
C ALA A 160 8.78 3.71 -9.67
N TRP A 161 8.11 2.91 -10.50
CA TRP A 161 8.44 1.51 -10.75
C TRP A 161 9.87 1.33 -11.31
N LYS A 162 10.46 2.32 -11.97
CA LYS A 162 11.84 2.23 -12.47
C LYS A 162 12.84 2.07 -11.34
N GLU A 163 12.69 2.88 -10.30
CA GLU A 163 13.56 2.88 -9.13
C GLU A 163 13.17 1.77 -8.15
N VAL A 164 11.88 1.68 -7.78
CA VAL A 164 11.41 0.74 -6.75
C VAL A 164 11.50 -0.71 -7.21
N TRP A 165 11.21 -0.99 -8.48
CA TRP A 165 11.26 -2.35 -9.01
C TRP A 165 12.54 -2.66 -9.79
N GLY A 166 13.38 -1.66 -10.08
CA GLY A 166 14.64 -1.82 -10.82
C GLY A 166 14.44 -2.24 -12.28
N ILE A 167 13.29 -1.93 -12.89
CA ILE A 167 12.97 -2.30 -14.28
C ILE A 167 12.88 -1.06 -15.17
N HIS A 168 13.29 -1.16 -16.42
CA HIS A 168 13.28 -0.01 -17.35
C HIS A 168 12.05 0.02 -18.27
N ARG A 169 11.27 -1.07 -18.29
CA ARG A 169 10.05 -1.20 -19.08
C ARG A 169 9.04 -2.07 -18.36
N LEU A 170 7.78 -1.62 -18.31
CA LEU A 170 6.66 -2.43 -17.83
C LEU A 170 6.25 -3.46 -18.89
N PRO A 171 5.85 -4.69 -18.50
CA PRO A 171 5.40 -5.72 -19.44
C PRO A 171 3.95 -5.55 -19.91
N PHE A 172 3.37 -4.37 -19.70
CA PHE A 172 1.99 -4.01 -20.03
C PHE A 172 1.90 -2.53 -20.35
N THR A 173 0.78 -2.11 -20.95
CA THR A 173 0.51 -0.71 -21.25
C THR A 173 0.25 0.08 -19.96
N PRO A 174 1.03 1.14 -19.65
CA PRO A 174 0.86 1.92 -18.44
C PRO A 174 -0.46 2.69 -18.42
N ASN A 175 -0.79 3.23 -17.25
CA ASN A 175 -1.97 4.02 -16.90
C ASN A 175 -3.34 3.45 -17.34
N LYS A 176 -3.46 2.12 -17.42
CA LYS A 176 -4.74 1.46 -17.75
C LYS A 176 -5.56 1.14 -16.49
N SER A 177 -6.80 1.62 -16.42
CA SER A 177 -7.80 1.19 -15.43
C SER A 177 -8.49 -0.09 -15.90
N ARG A 178 -8.96 -0.92 -14.96
CA ARG A 178 -9.83 -2.06 -15.31
C ARG A 178 -11.22 -1.58 -15.72
N ASN A 179 -11.77 -0.64 -14.96
CA ASN A 179 -13.06 -0.03 -15.23
C ASN A 179 -12.78 1.36 -15.83
N PRO A 180 -12.96 1.55 -17.15
CA PRO A 180 -12.63 2.80 -17.83
C PRO A 180 -13.49 3.97 -17.35
#